data_AF-A0A1H8LXS9-F1
#
_entry.id   AF-A0A1H8LXS9-F1
#
_cell.length_a   1.000
_cell.length_b   1.000
_cell.length_c   1.000
_cell.angle_alpha   90.00
_cell.angle_beta   90.00
_cell.angle_gamma   90.00
#
_symmetry.space_group_name_H-M   'P 1'
#
loop_
_entity.id
_entity.type
_entity.pdbx_description
1 polymer ?
#
loop_
_entity_poly.entity_id
_entity_poly.type
_entity_poly.pdbx_seq_one_letter_code
_entity_poly.pdbx_strand_id
1 'polypeptide(L)'
;MHDILEKIIKVEPFIGEDGLDYNKVTKEISTPRKTYLKGTITGKYRGDRIDNESNLFDFEIYEAEVLCNSKADFSENKAFVFPNDFKNIGNQEKIKGTVFPKEKLPTTLPVAIIANEKSFGVNVLEPQLFEFDIVRKFHQTDGDDVFGTFNAFITGYVFDYEKKIVEEIVGPIVETDPLEVPEEIPSQKPSSCRASNIKTGATQTKGNYTRSEYYCKNHNDKTWGNWEYKNNDVGTNQGCFSSIIGIIGLILGLLFLITILPGILYFIGFFIIMFLISILGPYLKWILRVIGVLLLIGFISSLINTFNQGSQRYIPTPVVVDKPREVVEERSTITDTTSNQLNKNDTLITRYRIWQDYEGKKYEGKYQLRLSDLKNAEYHKNNLPLSQNNIDSYDKIIYSLKENDKNKLNGVYKLFDSINKSNKLSKVKFAEMVVSFIQDIPYALILDKGCDASLYNDTFTRQYLLDPNASCDGNQRFGINTPVEFLASLKGDCDSRTLLLYTIFAHYNYDVAVLSSEFYGHSILGINLPINGTAYNYNENRYVMWETTTPNCKPGIISNKISNLNNWRISLKSK
;
A
#
# COMPACT_ATOMS: atom_id res chain seq x y z
N MET A 1 -16.35 35.12 12.30
CA MET A 1 -17.76 35.37 12.65
C MET A 1 -18.51 34.14 12.13
N HIS A 2 -18.90 33.21 13.00
CA HIS A 2 -19.65 32.03 12.58
C HIS A 2 -21.10 32.31 12.96
N ASP A 3 -21.93 32.58 11.97
CA ASP A 3 -23.26 33.15 12.18
C ASP A 3 -24.24 32.09 12.68
N ILE A 4 -25.17 32.51 13.53
CA ILE A 4 -26.31 31.69 13.94
C ILE A 4 -27.19 31.49 12.71
N LEU A 5 -27.44 30.22 12.35
CA LEU A 5 -28.27 29.89 11.20
C LEU A 5 -29.70 29.68 11.68
N GLU A 6 -30.62 30.53 11.21
CA GLU A 6 -32.05 30.38 11.46
C GLU A 6 -32.74 29.79 10.24
N LYS A 7 -33.48 28.70 10.43
CA LYS A 7 -34.32 28.09 9.40
C LYS A 7 -35.76 28.03 9.88
N ILE A 8 -36.66 28.72 9.18
CA ILE A 8 -38.10 28.63 9.45
C ILE A 8 -38.59 27.23 9.04
N ILE A 9 -39.16 26.50 9.99
CA ILE A 9 -39.73 25.17 9.78
C ILE A 9 -41.22 25.29 9.43
N LYS A 10 -41.94 26.15 10.16
CA LYS A 10 -43.40 26.25 10.08
C LYS A 10 -43.86 27.66 10.47
N VAL A 11 -44.90 28.15 9.81
CA VAL A 11 -45.59 29.40 10.14
C VAL A 11 -47.09 29.08 10.27
N GLU A 12 -47.70 29.41 11.40
CA GLU A 12 -49.12 29.20 11.67
C GLU A 12 -49.78 30.54 12.05
N PRO A 13 -50.72 31.06 11.25
CA PRO A 13 -51.45 32.27 11.61
C PRO A 13 -52.46 31.99 12.73
N PHE A 14 -52.62 32.94 13.66
CA PHE A 14 -53.65 32.91 14.70
C PHE A 14 -54.07 34.32 15.14
N ILE A 15 -55.26 34.45 15.70
CA ILE A 15 -55.79 35.72 16.23
C ILE A 15 -55.48 35.79 17.72
N GLY A 16 -54.83 36.87 18.14
CA GLY A 16 -54.50 37.13 19.55
C GLY A 16 -55.73 37.49 20.40
N GLU A 17 -55.59 37.45 21.72
CA GLU A 17 -56.68 37.85 22.65
C GLU A 17 -57.07 39.35 22.51
N ASP A 18 -56.21 40.13 21.88
CA ASP A 18 -56.40 41.53 21.49
C ASP A 18 -57.14 41.71 20.15
N GLY A 19 -57.49 40.62 19.46
CA GLY A 19 -58.20 40.63 18.18
C GLY A 19 -57.35 40.95 16.96
N LEU A 20 -56.01 40.96 17.08
CA LEU A 20 -55.08 41.21 15.98
C LEU A 20 -54.50 39.91 15.40
N ASP A 21 -54.05 39.95 14.15
CA ASP A 21 -53.45 38.80 13.46
C ASP A 21 -51.95 38.66 13.81
N TYR A 22 -51.58 37.45 14.23
CA TYR A 22 -50.22 37.05 14.56
C TYR A 22 -49.80 35.81 13.77
N ASN A 23 -48.49 35.65 13.58
CA ASN A 23 -47.89 34.42 13.06
C ASN A 23 -47.11 33.74 14.17
N LYS A 24 -47.46 32.49 14.48
CA LYS A 24 -46.61 31.58 15.26
C LYS A 24 -45.58 30.97 14.32
N VAL A 25 -44.32 31.35 14.49
CA VAL A 25 -43.19 30.90 13.68
C VAL A 25 -42.37 29.88 14.46
N THR A 26 -42.29 28.64 13.98
CA THR A 26 -41.37 27.62 14.49
C THR A 26 -40.06 27.70 13.72
N LYS A 27 -38.95 28.01 14.41
CA LYS A 27 -37.61 28.14 13.82
C LYS A 27 -36.67 27.07 14.36
N GLU A 28 -35.84 26.49 13.49
CA GLU A 28 -34.63 25.74 13.86
C GLU A 28 -33.47 26.74 13.93
N ILE A 29 -32.95 26.95 15.13
CA ILE A 29 -31.75 27.74 15.37
C ILE A 29 -30.58 26.76 15.43
N SER A 30 -29.65 26.89 14.49
CA SER A 30 -28.41 26.13 14.45
C SER A 30 -27.25 27.01 14.94
N THR A 31 -26.77 26.75 16.14
CA THR A 31 -25.67 27.49 16.76
C THR A 31 -24.36 26.72 16.54
N PRO A 32 -23.31 27.33 15.97
CA PRO A 32 -22.02 26.67 15.78
C PRO A 32 -21.38 26.38 17.15
N ARG A 33 -20.87 25.17 17.34
CA ARG A 33 -20.14 24.78 18.56
C ARG A 33 -18.86 24.03 18.22
N LYS A 34 -17.91 24.03 19.16
CA LYS A 34 -16.71 23.21 19.09
C LYS A 34 -16.96 21.91 19.83
N THR A 35 -16.99 20.80 19.13
CA THR A 35 -17.00 19.47 19.76
C THR A 35 -15.58 18.97 19.82
N TYR A 36 -15.01 18.97 21.04
CA TYR A 36 -13.70 18.38 21.29
C TYR A 36 -13.82 16.87 21.37
N LEU A 37 -12.78 16.18 20.91
CA LEU A 37 -12.67 14.73 20.97
C LEU A 37 -11.34 14.32 21.59
N LYS A 38 -11.34 13.17 22.23
CA LYS A 38 -10.13 12.45 22.64
C LYS A 38 -10.20 11.00 22.15
N GLY A 39 -9.05 10.40 21.91
CA GLY A 39 -8.99 9.01 21.51
C GLY A 39 -7.58 8.49 21.29
N THR A 40 -7.50 7.27 20.80
CA THR A 40 -6.25 6.66 20.34
C THR A 40 -6.19 6.82 18.83
N ILE A 41 -5.08 7.36 18.32
CA ILE A 41 -4.83 7.50 16.89
C ILE A 41 -3.78 6.50 16.44
N THR A 42 -4.05 5.85 15.32
CA THR A 42 -3.06 5.10 14.55
C THR A 42 -2.98 5.73 13.17
N GLY A 43 -1.77 5.97 12.68
CA GLY A 43 -1.61 6.60 11.38
C GLY A 43 -0.33 6.21 10.67
N LYS A 44 -0.27 6.50 9.38
CA LYS A 44 0.92 6.36 8.56
C LYS A 44 1.51 7.71 8.29
N TYR A 45 2.83 7.74 8.31
CA TYR A 45 3.60 8.94 8.01
C TYR A 45 4.63 8.66 6.93
N ARG A 46 5.00 9.73 6.23
CA ARG A 46 6.18 9.81 5.38
C ARG A 46 7.03 10.98 5.84
N GLY A 47 8.28 10.99 5.45
CA GLY A 47 9.14 12.12 5.71
C GLY A 47 10.34 12.18 4.80
N ASP A 48 10.77 13.39 4.51
CA ASP A 48 11.84 13.67 3.56
C ASP A 48 13.02 14.26 4.32
N ARG A 49 14.25 13.82 4.05
CA ARG A 49 15.44 14.26 4.79
C ARG A 49 15.71 15.73 4.53
N ILE A 50 15.88 16.51 5.60
CA ILE A 50 16.05 17.96 5.53
C ILE A 50 17.50 18.35 5.16
N ASP A 51 18.48 17.56 5.61
CA ASP A 51 19.92 17.83 5.37
C ASP A 51 20.74 16.53 5.30
N ASN A 52 21.83 16.53 4.53
CA ASN A 52 22.72 15.37 4.35
C ASN A 52 23.56 15.04 5.58
N GLU A 53 23.77 16.00 6.48
CA GLU A 53 24.58 15.80 7.70
C GLU A 53 23.75 15.43 8.94
N SER A 54 22.42 15.53 8.88
CA SER A 54 21.54 15.25 10.03
C SER A 54 20.50 14.17 9.71
N ASN A 55 20.23 13.28 10.68
CA ASN A 55 19.14 12.30 10.59
C ASN A 55 17.77 12.93 10.87
N LEU A 56 17.53 14.15 10.39
CA LEU A 56 16.28 14.89 10.59
C LEU A 56 15.44 14.82 9.32
N PHE A 57 14.20 14.38 9.48
CA PHE A 57 13.20 14.27 8.42
C PHE A 57 12.09 15.29 8.66
N ASP A 58 11.64 15.93 7.59
CA ASP A 58 10.34 16.59 7.58
C ASP A 58 9.26 15.52 7.66
N PHE A 59 8.17 15.74 8.37
CA PHE A 59 7.25 14.67 8.77
C PHE A 59 5.82 15.00 8.35
N GLU A 60 5.18 14.12 7.59
CA GLU A 60 3.81 14.26 7.12
C GLU A 60 2.97 13.02 7.45
N ILE A 61 1.82 13.22 8.09
CA ILE A 61 0.81 12.18 8.29
C ILE A 61 -0.15 12.20 7.10
N TYR A 62 -0.17 11.13 6.32
CA TYR A 62 -1.01 11.04 5.11
C TYR A 62 -2.24 10.14 5.31
N GLU A 63 -2.28 9.34 6.37
CA GLU A 63 -3.40 8.45 6.71
C GLU A 63 -3.50 8.33 8.22
N ALA A 64 -4.71 8.47 8.78
CA ALA A 64 -4.93 8.40 10.22
C ALA A 64 -6.34 7.91 10.56
N GLU A 65 -6.42 7.04 11.56
CA GLU A 65 -7.65 6.52 12.14
C GLU A 65 -7.67 6.83 13.63
N VAL A 66 -8.80 7.34 14.11
CA VAL A 66 -9.01 7.69 15.52
C VAL A 66 -10.10 6.81 16.11
N LEU A 67 -9.76 6.08 17.16
CA LEU A 67 -10.69 5.26 17.91
C LEU A 67 -11.23 6.04 19.12
N CYS A 68 -12.54 6.24 19.16
CA CYS A 68 -13.29 6.81 20.29
C CYS A 68 -14.23 5.74 20.84
N ASN A 69 -14.06 5.35 22.11
CA ASN A 69 -14.72 4.17 22.68
C ASN A 69 -16.02 4.50 23.41
N SER A 70 -16.26 5.77 23.76
CA SER A 70 -17.41 6.16 24.57
C SER A 70 -17.90 7.57 24.28
N LYS A 71 -19.13 7.90 24.71
CA LYS A 71 -19.65 9.27 24.65
C LYS A 71 -18.80 10.25 25.48
N ALA A 72 -18.14 9.77 26.53
CA ALA A 72 -17.26 10.58 27.37
C ALA A 72 -15.95 10.99 26.68
N ASP A 73 -15.69 10.44 25.48
CA ASP A 73 -14.58 10.83 24.62
C ASP A 73 -14.88 12.07 23.78
N PHE A 74 -16.09 12.63 23.92
CA PHE A 74 -16.51 13.88 23.30
C PHE A 74 -16.90 14.90 24.37
N SER A 75 -16.57 16.16 24.14
CA SER A 75 -16.82 17.25 25.08
C SER A 75 -17.22 18.52 24.34
N GLU A 76 -18.33 19.11 24.76
CA GLU A 76 -18.87 20.32 24.16
C GLU A 76 -18.16 21.56 24.69
N ASN A 77 -17.58 22.35 23.78
CA ASN A 77 -16.90 23.62 24.03
C ASN A 77 -15.80 23.61 25.11
N LYS A 78 -15.40 22.42 25.57
CA LYS A 78 -14.39 22.21 26.59
C LYS A 78 -13.33 21.26 26.06
N ALA A 79 -12.13 21.80 25.88
CA ALA A 79 -10.96 21.04 25.45
C ALA A 79 -10.55 19.99 26.48
N PHE A 80 -10.11 18.84 25.99
CA PHE A 80 -9.45 17.83 26.82
C PHE A 80 -8.01 18.24 27.11
N VAL A 81 -7.57 17.97 28.34
CA VAL A 81 -6.25 18.35 28.84
C VAL A 81 -5.46 17.11 29.24
N PHE A 82 -4.27 16.98 28.68
CA PHE A 82 -3.31 15.94 29.04
C PHE A 82 -2.70 16.17 30.43
N PRO A 83 -2.26 15.10 31.13
CA PRO A 83 -2.57 13.69 30.89
C PRO A 83 -3.88 13.25 31.57
N ASN A 84 -4.50 14.12 32.36
CA ASN A 84 -5.55 13.76 33.31
C ASN A 84 -6.83 13.23 32.65
N ASP A 85 -7.26 13.84 31.54
CA ASP A 85 -8.48 13.41 30.85
C ASP A 85 -8.32 12.07 30.11
N PHE A 86 -7.09 11.54 30.01
CA PHE A 86 -6.76 10.36 29.22
C PHE A 86 -6.47 9.11 30.07
N LYS A 87 -6.41 9.23 31.41
CA LYS A 87 -6.08 8.13 32.33
C LYS A 87 -6.95 6.87 32.19
N ASN A 88 -8.16 7.01 31.67
CA ASN A 88 -9.13 5.92 31.51
C ASN A 88 -9.14 5.31 30.09
N ILE A 89 -8.30 5.80 29.17
CA ILE A 89 -8.22 5.29 27.80
C ILE A 89 -7.16 4.18 27.76
N GLY A 90 -7.56 2.94 27.50
CA GLY A 90 -6.65 1.83 27.15
C GLY A 90 -6.07 0.99 28.30
N ASN A 91 -6.67 0.96 29.49
CA ASN A 91 -6.19 0.17 30.66
C ASN A 91 -4.69 0.39 31.02
N GLN A 92 -4.10 1.52 30.64
CA GLN A 92 -2.72 1.85 31.00
C GLN A 92 -2.66 2.61 32.33
N GLU A 93 -2.00 2.02 33.33
CA GLU A 93 -1.86 2.61 34.67
C GLU A 93 -0.95 3.86 34.71
N LYS A 94 -0.15 4.13 33.65
CA LYS A 94 0.77 5.27 33.60
C LYS A 94 0.93 5.87 32.19
N ILE A 95 0.41 7.08 32.04
CA ILE A 95 0.68 8.00 30.92
C ILE A 95 1.90 8.87 31.32
N LYS A 96 2.98 8.81 30.52
CA LYS A 96 4.33 9.35 30.81
C LYS A 96 4.49 10.86 30.68
N GLY A 97 3.59 11.59 30.00
CA GLY A 97 3.70 13.06 29.93
C GLY A 97 4.24 13.65 28.62
N THR A 98 4.64 12.85 27.63
CA THR A 98 5.37 13.33 26.45
C THR A 98 4.44 13.88 25.37
N VAL A 99 4.42 15.22 25.21
CA VAL A 99 3.63 15.94 24.20
C VAL A 99 4.40 16.02 22.88
N PHE A 100 3.75 15.70 21.76
CA PHE A 100 4.34 15.91 20.44
C PHE A 100 4.33 17.41 20.07
N PRO A 101 5.40 17.98 19.50
CA PRO A 101 5.48 19.41 19.21
C PRO A 101 4.33 19.89 18.32
N LYS A 102 3.55 20.88 18.78
CA LYS A 102 2.39 21.40 18.04
C LYS A 102 2.80 22.02 16.70
N GLU A 103 3.99 22.62 16.63
CA GLU A 103 4.50 23.22 15.38
C GLU A 103 4.73 22.20 14.26
N LYS A 104 4.87 20.91 14.61
CA LYS A 104 5.10 19.81 13.66
C LYS A 104 3.82 19.11 13.20
N LEU A 105 2.66 19.63 13.57
CA LEU A 105 1.36 19.10 13.16
C LEU A 105 0.64 20.09 12.24
N PRO A 106 -0.11 19.60 11.24
CA PRO A 106 -0.95 20.47 10.44
C PRO A 106 -2.07 21.07 11.31
N THR A 107 -2.53 22.27 10.94
CA THR A 107 -3.67 22.92 11.61
C THR A 107 -4.97 22.13 11.47
N THR A 108 -5.05 21.28 10.45
CA THR A 108 -6.16 20.38 10.16
C THR A 108 -5.62 18.99 9.82
N LEU A 109 -6.08 17.96 10.51
CA LEU A 109 -5.70 16.57 10.24
C LEU A 109 -6.93 15.78 9.77
N PRO A 110 -6.98 15.32 8.51
CA PRO A 110 -8.02 14.41 8.05
C PRO A 110 -7.85 13.05 8.73
N VAL A 111 -8.90 12.57 9.39
CA VAL A 111 -8.92 11.27 10.06
C VAL A 111 -10.21 10.52 9.80
N ALA A 112 -10.17 9.19 9.87
CA ALA A 112 -11.37 8.38 10.00
C ALA A 112 -11.65 8.12 11.49
N ILE A 113 -12.75 8.67 12.02
CA ILE A 113 -13.19 8.41 13.39
C ILE A 113 -14.01 7.12 13.38
N ILE A 114 -13.56 6.12 14.14
CA ILE A 114 -14.25 4.85 14.35
C ILE A 114 -14.94 4.91 15.71
N ALA A 115 -16.27 4.86 15.70
CA ALA A 115 -17.10 4.82 16.90
C ALA A 115 -18.30 3.88 16.68
N ASN A 116 -18.54 2.96 17.61
CA ASN A 116 -19.63 1.98 17.55
C ASN A 116 -19.73 1.26 16.18
N GLU A 117 -18.60 0.76 15.67
CA GLU A 117 -18.49 0.04 14.39
C GLU A 117 -18.85 0.87 13.13
N LYS A 118 -19.01 2.19 13.27
CA LYS A 118 -19.20 3.12 12.16
C LYS A 118 -17.97 4.01 12.00
N SER A 119 -17.62 4.29 10.74
CA SER A 119 -16.49 5.14 10.36
C SER A 119 -17.00 6.46 9.76
N PHE A 120 -16.46 7.58 10.23
CA PHE A 120 -16.77 8.92 9.75
C PHE A 120 -15.47 9.62 9.35
N GLY A 121 -15.37 10.06 8.10
CA GLY A 121 -14.26 10.91 7.65
C GLY A 121 -14.46 12.33 8.17
N VAL A 122 -13.54 12.81 9.01
CA VAL A 122 -13.63 14.13 9.64
C VAL A 122 -12.28 14.83 9.63
N ASN A 123 -12.28 16.16 9.49
CA ASN A 123 -11.09 16.98 9.67
C ASN A 123 -11.00 17.43 11.12
N VAL A 124 -10.05 16.89 11.87
CA VAL A 124 -9.76 17.33 13.24
C VAL A 124 -8.97 18.62 13.18
N LEU A 125 -9.51 19.66 13.80
CA LEU A 125 -8.90 20.98 13.86
C LEU A 125 -8.03 21.10 15.11
N GLU A 126 -6.88 21.76 14.94
CA GLU A 126 -5.84 21.91 15.95
C GLU A 126 -5.50 20.61 16.69
N PRO A 127 -5.10 19.56 15.95
CA PRO A 127 -4.75 18.28 16.55
C PRO A 127 -3.57 18.46 17.51
N GLN A 128 -3.62 17.74 18.62
CA GLN A 128 -2.49 17.57 19.53
C GLN A 128 -2.27 16.07 19.72
N LEU A 129 -1.03 15.63 19.50
CA LEU A 129 -0.62 14.25 19.69
C LEU A 129 0.21 14.10 20.96
N PHE A 130 0.09 12.94 21.59
CA PHE A 130 0.77 12.62 22.83
C PHE A 130 1.18 11.16 22.87
N GLU A 131 2.33 10.87 23.49
CA GLU A 131 2.95 9.54 23.47
C GLU A 131 3.06 9.00 22.04
N PHE A 132 3.68 9.82 21.19
CA PHE A 132 3.91 9.45 19.81
C PHE A 132 4.94 8.33 19.73
N ASP A 133 4.45 7.12 19.49
CA ASP A 133 5.25 5.91 19.40
C ASP A 133 5.27 5.41 17.96
N ILE A 134 6.45 5.40 17.35
CA ILE A 134 6.66 4.79 16.04
C ILE A 134 6.60 3.27 16.21
N VAL A 135 5.74 2.63 15.42
CA VAL A 135 5.68 1.17 15.32
C VAL A 135 6.91 0.71 14.54
N ARG A 136 7.98 0.38 15.26
CA ARG A 136 9.30 0.07 14.70
C ARG A 136 9.27 -0.98 13.59
N LYS A 137 8.38 -1.97 13.66
CA LYS A 137 8.19 -2.99 12.63
C LYS A 137 7.79 -2.40 11.27
N PHE A 138 7.13 -1.24 11.25
CA PHE A 138 6.68 -0.59 10.02
C PHE A 138 7.50 0.65 9.67
N HIS A 139 8.56 0.95 10.43
CA HIS A 139 9.47 2.05 10.14
C HIS A 139 10.50 1.64 9.10
N GLN A 140 10.60 2.41 8.02
CA GLN A 140 11.48 2.16 6.89
C GLN A 140 12.18 3.45 6.50
N THR A 141 13.44 3.36 6.11
CA THR A 141 14.20 4.47 5.54
C THR A 141 14.71 4.02 4.18
N ASP A 142 14.38 4.76 3.13
CA ASP A 142 14.80 4.51 1.76
C ASP A 142 15.51 5.77 1.22
N GLY A 143 16.85 5.77 1.30
CA GLY A 143 17.66 6.90 0.91
C GLY A 143 17.38 8.15 1.76
N ASP A 144 16.74 9.14 1.13
CA ASP A 144 16.39 10.42 1.74
C ASP A 144 14.96 10.40 2.29
N ASP A 145 14.19 9.33 2.06
CA ASP A 145 12.80 9.22 2.49
C ASP A 145 12.66 8.27 3.69
N VAL A 146 11.69 8.54 4.55
CA VAL A 146 11.32 7.69 5.70
C VAL A 146 9.82 7.45 5.68
N PHE A 147 9.39 6.22 5.93
CA PHE A 147 7.99 5.85 5.99
C PHE A 147 7.74 5.07 7.27
N GLY A 148 6.54 5.21 7.84
CA GLY A 148 6.24 4.50 9.07
C GLY A 148 4.78 4.47 9.45
N THR A 149 4.51 3.68 10.47
CA THR A 149 3.23 3.71 11.20
C THR A 149 3.51 4.20 12.61
N PHE A 150 2.60 4.97 13.19
CA PHE A 150 2.68 5.44 14.56
C PHE A 150 1.39 5.15 15.31
N ASN A 151 1.51 5.09 16.64
CA ASN A 151 0.40 5.15 17.57
C ASN A 151 0.60 6.37 18.46
N ALA A 152 -0.50 7.04 18.82
CA ALA A 152 -0.49 8.14 19.79
C ALA A 152 -1.86 8.28 20.45
N PHE A 153 -1.95 9.11 21.48
CA PHE A 153 -3.21 9.71 21.89
C PHE A 153 -3.43 11.03 21.14
N ILE A 154 -4.68 11.32 20.79
CA ILE A 154 -5.05 12.54 20.09
C ILE A 154 -6.12 13.33 20.87
N THR A 155 -6.02 14.65 20.83
CA THR A 155 -7.13 15.57 21.09
C THR A 155 -7.21 16.61 19.98
N GLY A 156 -8.39 17.18 19.79
CA GLY A 156 -8.65 18.26 18.84
C GLY A 156 -10.13 18.58 18.86
N TYR A 157 -10.61 19.39 17.91
CA TYR A 157 -12.04 19.67 17.80
C TYR A 157 -12.53 19.60 16.37
N VAL A 158 -13.85 19.43 16.26
CA VAL A 158 -14.59 19.53 15.01
C VAL A 158 -15.65 20.61 15.18
N PHE A 159 -16.01 21.29 14.10
CA PHE A 159 -17.16 22.18 14.09
C PHE A 159 -18.42 21.38 13.78
N ASP A 160 -19.38 21.43 14.69
CA ASP A 160 -20.74 20.97 14.47
C ASP A 160 -21.74 22.03 14.93
N TYR A 161 -23.02 21.77 14.71
CA TYR A 161 -24.10 22.70 15.04
C TYR A 161 -25.00 22.08 16.10
N GLU A 162 -25.24 22.83 17.17
CA GLU A 162 -26.34 22.53 18.08
C GLU A 162 -27.65 23.03 17.48
N LYS A 163 -28.66 22.16 17.43
CA LYS A 163 -29.96 22.48 16.88
C LYS A 163 -30.98 22.67 18.00
N LYS A 164 -31.61 23.84 18.03
CA LYS A 164 -32.72 24.13 18.94
C LYS A 164 -33.96 24.54 18.15
N ILE A 165 -35.10 23.95 18.49
CA ILE A 165 -36.40 24.36 17.95
C ILE A 165 -36.99 25.38 18.91
N VAL A 166 -37.30 26.57 18.41
CA VAL A 166 -37.94 27.65 19.17
C VAL A 166 -39.21 28.07 18.47
N GLU A 167 -40.24 28.40 19.25
CA GLU A 167 -41.48 28.99 18.77
C GLU A 167 -41.48 30.47 19.14
N GLU A 168 -41.68 31.32 18.14
CA GLU A 168 -41.74 32.78 18.28
C GLU A 168 -43.08 33.27 17.74
N ILE A 169 -43.71 34.22 18.44
CA ILE A 169 -44.93 34.88 17.97
C ILE A 169 -44.51 36.20 17.34
N VAL A 170 -44.78 36.36 16.03
CA VAL A 170 -44.44 37.56 15.25
C VAL A 170 -45.73 38.28 14.88
N GLY A 171 -45.86 39.54 15.32
CA GLY A 171 -47.01 40.40 15.03
C GLY A 171 -47.06 41.64 15.94
N PRO A 172 -48.07 42.51 15.78
CA PRO A 172 -49.21 42.36 14.86
C PRO A 172 -48.84 42.67 13.40
N ILE A 173 -49.45 41.94 12.47
CA ILE A 173 -49.29 42.15 11.03
C ILE A 173 -50.09 43.40 10.65
N VAL A 174 -49.42 44.54 10.46
CA VAL A 174 -50.05 45.74 9.89
C VAL A 174 -49.89 45.67 8.37
N GLU A 175 -50.98 45.48 7.64
CA GLU A 175 -50.99 45.69 6.19
C GLU A 175 -50.64 47.16 5.90
N THR A 176 -49.39 47.44 5.55
CA THR A 176 -49.02 48.70 4.90
C THR A 176 -49.10 48.51 3.39
N ASP A 177 -50.01 49.25 2.76
CA ASP A 177 -50.20 49.30 1.31
C ASP A 177 -48.86 49.50 0.56
N PRO A 178 -48.62 48.79 -0.56
CA PRO A 178 -47.44 49.00 -1.38
C PRO A 178 -47.55 50.34 -2.12
N LEU A 179 -46.67 51.29 -1.76
CA LEU A 179 -46.48 52.52 -2.53
C LEU A 179 -45.87 52.19 -3.90
N GLU A 180 -46.57 52.64 -4.93
CA GLU A 180 -46.17 52.62 -6.34
C GLU A 180 -44.81 53.30 -6.55
N VAL A 181 -43.89 52.61 -7.23
CA VAL A 181 -42.61 53.17 -7.69
C VAL A 181 -42.77 53.57 -9.17
N PRO A 182 -42.56 54.84 -9.55
CA PRO A 182 -42.67 55.26 -10.95
C PRO A 182 -41.46 54.89 -11.82
N GLU A 183 -41.74 54.86 -13.12
CA GLU A 183 -40.93 54.48 -14.26
C GLU A 183 -39.56 55.19 -14.43
N GLU A 184 -38.65 54.40 -15.03
CA GLU A 184 -37.56 54.72 -15.96
C GLU A 184 -36.99 56.15 -16.05
N ILE A 185 -35.66 56.25 -15.85
CA ILE A 185 -34.83 57.35 -16.36
C ILE A 185 -33.73 56.77 -17.28
N PRO A 186 -33.45 57.37 -18.46
CA PRO A 186 -32.66 56.75 -19.52
C PRO A 186 -31.15 56.76 -19.24
N SER A 187 -30.48 55.69 -19.63
CA SER A 187 -29.01 55.59 -19.62
C SER A 187 -28.37 56.61 -20.58
N GLN A 188 -27.61 57.56 -20.04
CA GLN A 188 -26.69 58.38 -20.82
C GLN A 188 -25.56 57.52 -21.40
N LYS A 189 -25.38 57.55 -22.72
CA LYS A 189 -24.22 57.01 -23.44
C LYS A 189 -22.94 57.77 -23.02
N PRO A 190 -21.89 57.12 -22.48
CA PRO A 190 -20.58 57.75 -22.39
C PRO A 190 -19.94 57.81 -23.78
N SER A 191 -19.68 59.03 -24.24
CA SER A 191 -19.15 59.37 -25.57
C SER A 191 -17.65 59.14 -25.76
N SER A 192 -17.06 58.09 -25.20
CA SER A 192 -15.67 57.71 -25.55
C SER A 192 -15.37 56.23 -25.37
N CYS A 193 -15.06 55.55 -26.48
CA CYS A 193 -14.57 54.18 -26.48
C CYS A 193 -13.08 54.14 -26.11
N ARG A 194 -12.71 53.38 -25.07
CA ARG A 194 -11.32 52.97 -24.79
C ARG A 194 -11.08 51.57 -25.34
N ALA A 195 -10.01 51.40 -26.12
CA ALA A 195 -9.62 50.12 -26.72
C ALA A 195 -9.40 49.04 -25.65
N SER A 196 -9.93 47.83 -25.88
CA SER A 196 -9.64 46.64 -25.08
C SER A 196 -8.35 45.96 -25.54
N ASN A 197 -7.89 44.95 -24.79
CA ASN A 197 -6.71 44.15 -25.15
C ASN A 197 -7.02 43.03 -26.17
N ILE A 198 -8.25 42.96 -26.70
CA ILE A 198 -8.71 41.89 -27.60
C ILE A 198 -8.64 42.40 -29.05
N LYS A 199 -7.69 41.85 -29.83
CA LYS A 199 -7.49 42.19 -31.26
C LYS A 199 -8.56 41.54 -32.13
N THR A 200 -9.09 42.27 -33.11
CA THR A 200 -10.08 41.75 -34.09
C THR A 200 -9.42 40.97 -35.23
N GLY A 201 -8.10 41.10 -35.39
CA GLY A 201 -7.32 40.51 -36.48
C GLY A 201 -7.15 41.43 -37.70
N ALA A 202 -7.90 42.53 -37.79
CA ALA A 202 -7.72 43.53 -38.85
C ALA A 202 -6.50 44.44 -38.55
N THR A 203 -5.63 44.62 -39.55
CA THR A 203 -4.48 45.53 -39.46
C THR A 203 -4.50 46.52 -40.62
N GLN A 204 -4.04 47.74 -40.37
CA GLN A 204 -3.92 48.78 -41.37
C GLN A 204 -2.47 49.24 -41.45
N THR A 205 -1.91 49.26 -42.66
CA THR A 205 -0.54 49.70 -42.93
C THR A 205 -0.56 51.04 -43.67
N LYS A 206 0.32 51.96 -43.28
CA LYS A 206 0.54 53.25 -43.96
C LYS A 206 2.03 53.56 -43.92
N GLY A 207 2.72 53.33 -45.04
CA GLY A 207 4.18 53.41 -45.11
C GLY A 207 4.84 52.40 -44.17
N ASN A 208 5.83 52.84 -43.41
CA ASN A 208 6.52 52.03 -42.41
C ASN A 208 5.75 51.90 -41.08
N TYR A 209 4.51 52.38 -40.99
CA TYR A 209 3.69 52.28 -39.79
C TYR A 209 2.56 51.26 -39.96
N THR A 210 2.30 50.46 -38.92
CA THR A 210 1.18 49.51 -38.85
C THR A 210 0.37 49.77 -37.58
N ARG A 211 -0.96 49.70 -37.65
CA ARG A 211 -1.84 49.68 -36.46
C ARG A 211 -2.84 48.53 -36.54
N SER A 212 -3.26 48.00 -35.40
CA SER A 212 -4.24 46.92 -35.28
C SER A 212 -5.60 47.46 -34.77
N GLU A 213 -6.70 46.81 -35.14
CA GLU A 213 -8.05 47.11 -34.65
C GLU A 213 -8.40 46.26 -33.41
N TYR A 214 -9.13 46.86 -32.47
CA TYR A 214 -9.51 46.29 -31.17
C TYR A 214 -11.02 46.51 -30.90
N TYR A 215 -11.61 45.66 -30.06
CA TYR A 215 -12.98 45.87 -29.55
C TYR A 215 -12.99 46.92 -28.41
N CYS A 216 -14.08 47.68 -28.29
CA CYS A 216 -14.30 48.61 -27.17
C CYS A 216 -14.60 47.85 -25.86
N LYS A 217 -14.04 48.29 -24.71
CA LYS A 217 -14.22 47.55 -23.43
C LYS A 217 -15.67 47.38 -22.96
N ASN A 218 -16.56 48.33 -23.28
CA ASN A 218 -17.90 48.41 -22.69
C ASN A 218 -19.06 48.29 -23.71
N HIS A 219 -18.76 47.99 -24.98
CA HIS A 219 -19.75 47.81 -26.06
C HIS A 219 -19.09 47.13 -27.27
N ASN A 220 -19.87 46.51 -28.16
CA ASN A 220 -19.36 45.71 -29.28
C ASN A 220 -18.82 46.52 -30.47
N ASP A 221 -18.62 47.83 -30.31
CA ASP A 221 -18.05 48.68 -31.34
C ASP A 221 -16.53 48.47 -31.49
N LYS A 222 -15.99 48.83 -32.66
CA LYS A 222 -14.58 48.62 -33.04
C LYS A 222 -13.81 49.93 -33.04
N THR A 223 -12.56 49.91 -32.56
CA THR A 223 -11.67 51.06 -32.56
C THR A 223 -10.25 50.69 -32.99
N TRP A 224 -9.57 51.62 -33.65
CA TRP A 224 -8.17 51.43 -34.08
C TRP A 224 -7.18 51.81 -32.98
N GLY A 225 -6.14 51.00 -32.80
CA GLY A 225 -5.02 51.32 -31.92
C GLY A 225 -4.07 52.37 -32.51
N ASN A 226 -3.02 52.69 -31.75
CA ASN A 226 -1.99 53.64 -32.17
C ASN A 226 -1.11 53.06 -33.29
N TRP A 227 -0.49 53.94 -34.09
CA TRP A 227 0.44 53.56 -35.15
C TRP A 227 1.81 53.16 -34.58
N GLU A 228 2.31 51.99 -34.98
CA GLU A 228 3.63 51.47 -34.60
C GLU A 228 4.57 51.45 -35.81
N TYR A 229 5.79 51.98 -35.65
CA TYR A 229 6.81 52.04 -36.70
C TYR A 229 7.57 50.71 -36.83
N LYS A 230 7.66 50.15 -38.03
CA LYS A 230 8.55 49.04 -38.37
C LYS A 230 9.83 49.60 -39.00
N ASN A 231 10.93 49.49 -38.27
CA ASN A 231 12.25 49.87 -38.77
C ASN A 231 12.78 48.76 -39.70
N ASN A 232 12.90 49.05 -41.00
CA ASN A 232 13.56 48.17 -41.97
C ASN A 232 15.03 48.58 -42.09
N ASP A 233 15.87 48.15 -41.15
CA ASP A 233 17.32 48.23 -41.31
C ASP A 233 17.85 46.89 -41.82
N VAL A 234 18.03 46.82 -43.15
CA VAL A 234 18.91 45.87 -43.82
C VAL A 234 20.33 46.42 -43.67
N GLY A 235 20.95 46.11 -42.53
CA GLY A 235 22.36 46.36 -42.28
C GLY A 235 23.22 45.27 -42.89
N THR A 236 23.56 45.41 -44.17
CA THR A 236 24.63 44.66 -44.83
C THR A 236 25.98 45.04 -44.21
N ASN A 237 26.55 44.17 -43.40
CA ASN A 237 27.99 44.15 -43.12
C ASN A 237 28.48 42.70 -43.19
N GLN A 238 28.92 42.30 -44.39
CA GLN A 238 29.61 41.03 -44.61
C GLN A 238 31.00 41.11 -43.96
N GLY A 239 31.09 40.64 -42.71
CA GLY A 239 32.35 40.24 -42.12
C GLY A 239 32.77 38.86 -42.63
N CYS A 240 34.08 38.62 -42.73
CA CYS A 240 34.71 37.35 -43.12
C CYS A 240 34.31 36.11 -42.28
N PHE A 241 33.50 36.27 -41.24
CA PHE A 241 32.88 35.17 -40.49
C PHE A 241 31.75 34.46 -41.27
N SER A 242 31.15 35.13 -42.26
CA SER A 242 30.05 34.58 -43.07
C SER A 242 30.48 33.42 -43.97
N SER A 243 31.73 33.39 -44.42
CA SER A 243 32.26 32.30 -45.25
C SER A 243 32.49 31.01 -44.44
N ILE A 244 32.92 31.11 -43.18
CA ILE A 244 33.13 29.96 -42.30
C ILE A 244 31.78 29.41 -41.82
N ILE A 245 30.85 30.29 -41.43
CA ILE A 245 29.47 29.89 -41.09
C ILE A 245 28.76 29.28 -42.30
N GLY A 246 29.01 29.80 -43.52
CA GLY A 246 28.44 29.25 -44.75
C GLY A 246 28.91 27.82 -45.02
N ILE A 247 30.20 27.54 -44.84
CA ILE A 247 30.75 26.18 -45.01
C ILE A 247 30.23 25.23 -43.92
N ILE A 248 30.19 25.68 -42.66
CA ILE A 248 29.60 24.90 -41.56
C ILE A 248 28.12 24.63 -41.81
N GLY A 249 27.37 25.64 -42.29
CA GLY A 249 25.96 25.51 -42.64
C GLY A 249 25.72 24.56 -43.81
N LEU A 250 26.62 24.51 -44.79
CA LEU A 250 26.56 23.58 -45.91
C LEU A 250 26.85 22.13 -45.47
N ILE A 251 27.84 21.94 -44.59
CA ILE A 251 28.16 20.64 -43.97
C ILE A 251 26.99 20.16 -43.09
N LEU A 252 26.45 21.03 -42.23
CA LEU A 252 25.28 20.71 -41.40
C LEU A 252 24.03 20.44 -42.25
N GLY A 253 23.84 21.18 -43.34
CA GLY A 253 22.75 20.96 -44.31
C GLY A 253 22.87 19.62 -45.03
N LEU A 254 24.08 19.23 -45.44
CA LEU A 254 24.34 17.90 -46.03
C LEU A 254 24.16 16.78 -45.00
N LEU A 255 24.63 16.96 -43.77
CA LEU A 255 24.39 16.02 -42.66
C LEU A 255 22.89 15.84 -42.38
N PHE A 256 22.14 16.95 -42.35
CA PHE A 256 20.68 16.97 -42.19
C PHE A 256 19.97 16.25 -43.35
N LEU A 257 20.40 16.47 -44.59
CA LEU A 257 19.90 15.74 -45.76
C LEU A 257 20.18 14.23 -45.68
N ILE A 258 21.38 13.83 -45.24
CA ILE A 258 21.75 12.43 -45.04
C ILE A 258 20.94 11.79 -43.90
N THR A 259 20.55 12.54 -42.87
CA THR A 259 19.68 12.03 -41.80
C THR A 259 18.21 11.94 -42.22
N ILE A 260 17.74 12.84 -43.09
CA ILE A 260 16.36 12.86 -43.57
C ILE A 260 16.10 11.90 -44.73
N LEU A 261 17.09 11.64 -45.61
CA LEU A 261 16.93 10.74 -46.76
C LEU A 261 16.42 9.32 -46.37
N PRO A 262 16.96 8.68 -45.32
CA PRO A 262 16.42 7.42 -44.79
C PRO A 262 14.99 7.58 -44.27
N GLY A 263 14.68 8.72 -43.66
CA GLY A 263 13.33 9.13 -43.24
C GLY A 263 12.32 9.12 -44.41
N ILE A 264 12.72 9.68 -45.55
CA ILE A 264 11.90 9.74 -46.77
C ILE A 264 11.64 8.34 -47.36
N LEU A 265 12.59 7.41 -47.25
CA LEU A 265 12.38 6.02 -47.67
C LEU A 265 11.26 5.33 -46.87
N TYR A 266 11.11 5.63 -45.57
CA TYR A 266 9.96 5.15 -44.79
C TYR A 266 8.64 5.75 -45.26
N PHE A 267 8.62 7.03 -45.64
CA PHE A 267 7.42 7.66 -46.22
C PHE A 267 7.06 7.04 -47.58
N ILE A 268 8.04 6.83 -48.46
CA ILE A 268 7.83 6.16 -49.75
C ILE A 268 7.35 4.72 -49.53
N GLY A 269 7.96 4.00 -48.59
CA GLY A 269 7.53 2.65 -48.20
C GLY A 269 6.09 2.63 -47.68
N PHE A 270 5.71 3.60 -46.85
CA PHE A 270 4.33 3.75 -46.36
C PHE A 270 3.34 3.99 -47.50
N PHE A 271 3.67 4.84 -48.47
CA PHE A 271 2.82 5.08 -49.64
C PHE A 271 2.74 3.84 -50.56
N ILE A 272 3.82 3.09 -50.74
CA ILE A 272 3.82 1.82 -51.47
C ILE A 272 2.94 0.79 -50.76
N ILE A 273 3.03 0.68 -49.43
CA ILE A 273 2.17 -0.20 -48.62
C ILE A 273 0.70 0.21 -48.77
N MET A 274 0.40 1.51 -48.73
CA MET A 274 -0.97 2.00 -48.89
C MET A 274 -1.51 1.77 -50.30
N PHE A 275 -0.67 1.92 -51.31
CA PHE A 275 -0.99 1.60 -52.70
C PHE A 275 -1.24 0.08 -52.88
N LEU A 276 -0.40 -0.75 -52.28
CA LEU A 276 -0.58 -2.21 -52.27
C LEU A 276 -1.88 -2.59 -51.56
N ILE A 277 -2.18 -2.04 -50.38
CA ILE A 277 -3.44 -2.29 -49.66
C ILE A 277 -4.66 -1.84 -50.48
N SER A 278 -4.56 -0.76 -51.26
CA SER A 278 -5.62 -0.30 -52.16
C SER A 278 -5.90 -1.31 -53.29
N ILE A 279 -4.85 -1.86 -53.90
CA ILE A 279 -4.96 -2.87 -54.97
C ILE A 279 -5.42 -4.23 -54.43
N LEU A 280 -4.89 -4.63 -53.28
CA LEU A 280 -5.13 -5.94 -52.67
C LEU A 280 -6.39 -5.96 -51.78
N GLY A 281 -6.92 -4.80 -51.40
CA GLY A 281 -8.11 -4.63 -50.56
C GLY A 281 -9.34 -5.43 -51.01
N PRO A 282 -9.70 -5.46 -52.32
CA PRO A 282 -10.79 -6.31 -52.82
C PRO A 282 -10.59 -7.81 -52.52
N TYR A 283 -9.35 -8.28 -52.54
CA TYR A 283 -8.99 -9.69 -52.34
C TYR A 283 -8.81 -10.04 -50.85
N LEU A 284 -8.39 -9.10 -50.01
CA LEU A 284 -8.24 -9.28 -48.55
C LEU A 284 -9.53 -9.07 -47.75
N LYS A 285 -10.61 -8.55 -48.35
CA LYS A 285 -11.90 -8.36 -47.67
C LYS A 285 -12.41 -9.61 -46.96
N TRP A 286 -12.24 -10.78 -47.56
CA TRP A 286 -12.66 -12.05 -46.94
C TRP A 286 -11.74 -12.44 -45.78
N ILE A 287 -10.41 -12.32 -45.94
CA ILE A 287 -9.43 -12.59 -44.88
C ILE A 287 -9.63 -11.66 -43.68
N LEU A 288 -9.84 -10.37 -43.91
CA LEU A 288 -10.09 -9.39 -42.83
C LEU A 288 -11.42 -9.64 -42.11
N ARG A 289 -12.45 -10.14 -42.81
CA ARG A 289 -13.69 -10.61 -42.15
C ARG A 289 -13.46 -11.84 -41.30
N VAL A 290 -12.68 -12.80 -41.78
CA VAL A 290 -12.33 -14.02 -41.01
C VAL A 290 -11.50 -13.65 -39.78
N ILE A 291 -10.49 -12.80 -39.93
CA ILE A 291 -9.69 -12.28 -38.80
C ILE A 291 -10.58 -11.49 -37.84
N GLY A 292 -11.48 -10.64 -38.34
CA GLY A 292 -12.43 -9.89 -37.51
C GLY A 292 -13.37 -10.81 -36.72
N VAL A 293 -13.87 -11.89 -37.32
CA VAL A 293 -14.69 -12.90 -36.64
C VAL A 293 -13.87 -13.67 -35.62
N LEU A 294 -12.63 -14.04 -35.91
CA LEU A 294 -11.74 -14.70 -34.95
C LEU A 294 -11.40 -13.79 -33.76
N LEU A 295 -11.16 -12.51 -34.00
CA LEU A 295 -10.94 -11.51 -32.95
C LEU A 295 -12.22 -11.28 -32.14
N LEU A 296 -13.39 -11.27 -32.76
CA LEU A 296 -14.68 -11.17 -32.06
C LEU A 296 -14.93 -12.40 -31.19
N ILE A 297 -14.67 -13.61 -31.69
CA ILE A 297 -14.79 -14.85 -30.93
C ILE A 297 -13.78 -14.87 -29.77
N GLY A 298 -12.54 -14.42 -30.01
CA GLY A 298 -11.53 -14.28 -28.97
C GLY A 298 -11.93 -13.24 -27.91
N PHE A 299 -12.50 -12.10 -28.34
CA PHE A 299 -13.00 -11.06 -27.44
C PHE A 299 -14.19 -11.53 -26.61
N ILE A 300 -15.17 -12.20 -27.23
CA ILE A 300 -16.33 -12.79 -26.53
C ILE A 300 -15.86 -13.90 -25.58
N SER A 301 -14.92 -14.76 -25.99
CA SER A 301 -14.35 -15.79 -25.12
C SER A 301 -13.59 -15.17 -23.94
N SER A 302 -12.86 -14.07 -24.17
CA SER A 302 -12.21 -13.31 -23.12
C SER A 302 -13.24 -12.70 -22.17
N LEU A 303 -14.31 -12.10 -22.69
CA LEU A 303 -15.38 -11.50 -21.87
C LEU A 303 -16.07 -12.56 -21.01
N ILE A 304 -16.41 -13.72 -21.59
CA ILE A 304 -16.99 -14.86 -20.87
C ILE A 304 -16.02 -15.37 -19.81
N ASN A 305 -14.71 -15.41 -20.09
CA ASN A 305 -13.70 -15.78 -19.10
C ASN A 305 -13.58 -14.72 -17.98
N THR A 306 -13.74 -13.43 -18.29
CA THR A 306 -13.74 -12.34 -17.30
C THR A 306 -15.01 -12.35 -16.43
N PHE A 307 -16.17 -12.72 -16.97
CA PHE A 307 -17.41 -12.84 -16.19
C PHE A 307 -17.51 -14.18 -15.41
N ASN A 308 -16.92 -15.26 -15.91
CA ASN A 308 -16.78 -16.52 -15.17
C ASN A 308 -15.65 -16.47 -14.14
N GLN A 309 -14.67 -15.59 -14.32
CA GLN A 309 -13.80 -15.10 -13.25
C GLN A 309 -14.53 -14.00 -12.47
N GLY A 310 -15.66 -14.37 -11.87
CA GLY A 310 -16.04 -13.76 -10.61
C GLY A 310 -14.85 -13.95 -9.68
N SER A 311 -13.99 -12.94 -9.61
CA SER A 311 -12.94 -12.83 -8.61
C SER A 311 -13.66 -12.66 -7.27
N GLN A 312 -14.16 -13.78 -6.75
CA GLN A 312 -14.15 -13.99 -5.31
C GLN A 312 -12.74 -13.58 -4.89
N ARG A 313 -12.66 -12.50 -4.11
CA ARG A 313 -11.45 -12.11 -3.39
C ARG A 313 -11.16 -13.26 -2.44
N TYR A 314 -10.57 -14.32 -2.96
CA TYR A 314 -10.07 -15.42 -2.19
C TYR A 314 -8.79 -14.94 -1.55
N ILE A 315 -8.94 -14.46 -0.34
CA ILE A 315 -7.85 -14.31 0.61
C ILE A 315 -7.55 -15.74 1.06
N PRO A 316 -6.38 -16.33 0.77
CA PRO A 316 -5.96 -17.46 1.57
C PRO A 316 -5.66 -16.89 2.95
N THR A 317 -6.65 -16.95 3.85
CA THR A 317 -6.30 -17.23 5.24
C THR A 317 -5.57 -18.57 5.22
N PRO A 318 -4.49 -18.78 6.00
CA PRO A 318 -3.89 -20.09 6.11
C PRO A 318 -5.01 -21.05 6.48
N VAL A 319 -5.39 -21.92 5.53
CA VAL A 319 -6.46 -22.86 5.76
C VAL A 319 -5.91 -23.82 6.80
N VAL A 320 -6.48 -23.80 8.01
CA VAL A 320 -6.31 -24.88 8.97
C VAL A 320 -7.00 -26.09 8.33
N VAL A 321 -6.25 -26.82 7.51
CA VAL A 321 -6.75 -28.04 6.90
C VAL A 321 -6.83 -29.07 8.01
N ASP A 322 -8.04 -29.58 8.25
CA ASP A 322 -8.25 -30.75 9.09
C ASP A 322 -7.45 -31.94 8.52
N LYS A 323 -6.31 -32.19 9.17
CA LYS A 323 -5.50 -33.43 9.25
C LYS A 323 -5.38 -34.29 7.99
N PRO A 324 -4.19 -34.29 7.34
CA PRO A 324 -3.59 -35.55 6.91
C PRO A 324 -3.37 -36.44 8.14
N ARG A 325 -3.74 -37.72 8.05
CA ARG A 325 -3.61 -38.71 9.13
C ARG A 325 -2.14 -38.95 9.48
N GLU A 326 -1.60 -38.19 10.44
CA GLU A 326 -0.33 -38.52 11.07
C GLU A 326 -0.53 -39.74 11.98
N VAL A 327 0.33 -40.75 11.82
CA VAL A 327 0.33 -41.94 12.68
C VAL A 327 1.32 -41.66 13.82
N VAL A 328 0.80 -41.71 15.04
CA VAL A 328 1.41 -41.56 16.38
C VAL A 328 2.94 -41.43 16.46
N GLU A 329 3.40 -40.42 17.21
CA GLU A 329 4.80 -40.24 17.64
C GLU A 329 5.33 -41.47 18.39
N GLU A 330 6.25 -42.20 17.78
CA GLU A 330 6.99 -43.28 18.47
C GLU A 330 8.38 -42.76 18.89
N ARG A 331 8.62 -42.78 20.21
CA ARG A 331 9.95 -42.52 20.80
C ARG A 331 10.66 -43.84 21.05
N SER A 332 11.80 -44.04 20.41
CA SER A 332 12.64 -45.22 20.59
C SER A 332 14.05 -44.80 21.01
N THR A 333 14.58 -45.43 22.07
CA THR A 333 15.95 -45.26 22.53
C THR A 333 16.93 -46.06 21.69
N ILE A 334 18.06 -45.47 21.29
CA ILE A 334 19.17 -46.18 20.65
C ILE A 334 20.51 -45.86 21.31
N THR A 335 21.43 -46.81 21.26
CA THR A 335 22.84 -46.63 21.66
C THR A 335 23.67 -46.38 20.40
N ASP A 336 24.24 -45.18 20.26
CA ASP A 336 25.10 -44.83 19.13
C ASP A 336 26.41 -45.64 19.21
N THR A 337 26.56 -46.63 18.33
CA THR A 337 27.75 -47.50 18.24
C THR A 337 28.75 -47.02 17.17
N THR A 338 28.48 -45.88 16.52
CA THR A 338 29.22 -45.41 15.34
C THR A 338 30.16 -44.23 15.58
N SER A 339 30.28 -43.74 16.82
CA SER A 339 31.22 -42.68 17.18
C SER A 339 32.11 -43.11 18.34
N ASN A 340 33.43 -43.10 18.14
CA ASN A 340 34.46 -43.32 19.17
C ASN A 340 34.53 -42.18 20.22
N GLN A 341 33.43 -41.48 20.49
CA GLN A 341 33.30 -40.52 21.57
C GLN A 341 32.06 -40.86 22.40
N LEU A 342 32.32 -41.41 23.59
CA LEU A 342 31.39 -41.70 24.70
C LEU A 342 29.98 -42.16 24.32
N ASN A 343 29.69 -43.43 24.61
CA ASN A 343 28.35 -44.03 24.67
C ASN A 343 27.31 -43.10 25.33
N LYS A 344 26.63 -42.29 24.54
CA LYS A 344 25.49 -41.47 24.98
C LYS A 344 24.27 -42.09 24.33
N ASN A 345 23.46 -42.78 25.14
CA ASN A 345 22.15 -43.23 24.70
C ASN A 345 21.33 -42.00 24.29
N ASP A 346 20.91 -41.94 23.03
CA ASP A 346 20.07 -40.86 22.52
C ASP A 346 18.68 -41.40 22.17
N THR A 347 17.68 -40.53 22.26
CA THR A 347 16.30 -40.87 21.90
C THR A 347 16.01 -40.34 20.51
N LEU A 348 15.39 -41.15 19.66
CA LEU A 348 14.93 -40.70 18.36
C LEU A 348 13.47 -40.28 18.42
N ILE A 349 13.19 -39.10 17.87
CA ILE A 349 11.84 -38.64 17.54
C ILE A 349 11.57 -39.10 16.12
N THR A 350 10.63 -40.03 15.94
CA THR A 350 10.24 -40.54 14.61
C THR A 350 8.94 -39.89 14.16
N ARG A 351 8.93 -39.37 12.94
CA ARG A 351 7.74 -38.78 12.30
C ARG A 351 7.45 -39.52 11.00
N TYR A 352 6.21 -39.93 10.81
CA TYR A 352 5.74 -40.52 9.55
C TYR A 352 4.73 -39.58 8.89
N ARG A 353 4.95 -39.27 7.61
CA ARG A 353 4.20 -38.26 6.87
C ARG A 353 3.71 -38.83 5.55
N ILE A 354 2.55 -38.36 5.12
CA ILE A 354 1.94 -38.64 3.82
C ILE A 354 1.48 -37.29 3.26
N TRP A 355 1.92 -36.95 2.05
CA TRP A 355 1.57 -35.67 1.40
C TRP A 355 1.45 -35.84 -0.12
N GLN A 356 1.02 -34.79 -0.81
CA GLN A 356 0.94 -34.75 -2.28
C GLN A 356 1.65 -33.52 -2.84
N ASP A 357 2.27 -33.65 -4.00
CA ASP A 357 2.75 -32.48 -4.76
C ASP A 357 1.62 -31.81 -5.56
N TYR A 358 1.99 -30.77 -6.32
CA TYR A 358 1.04 -29.96 -7.08
C TYR A 358 0.41 -30.64 -8.29
N GLU A 359 0.87 -31.84 -8.64
CA GLU A 359 0.28 -32.69 -9.68
C GLU A 359 -0.56 -33.83 -9.07
N GLY A 360 -0.75 -33.82 -7.75
CA GLY A 360 -1.50 -34.83 -7.02
C GLY A 360 -0.72 -36.13 -6.82
N LYS A 361 0.58 -36.16 -7.11
CA LYS A 361 1.39 -37.34 -6.87
C LYS A 361 1.66 -37.46 -5.37
N LYS A 362 1.29 -38.62 -4.82
CA LYS A 362 1.40 -38.93 -3.39
C LYS A 362 2.80 -39.40 -3.03
N TYR A 363 3.33 -38.89 -1.93
CA TYR A 363 4.57 -39.32 -1.30
C TYR A 363 4.29 -39.73 0.15
N GLU A 364 5.14 -40.61 0.66
CA GLU A 364 5.09 -41.03 2.06
C GLU A 364 6.47 -41.42 2.55
N GLY A 365 6.66 -41.34 3.86
CA GLY A 365 7.82 -41.92 4.51
C GLY A 365 8.03 -41.41 5.91
N LYS A 366 9.07 -41.94 6.55
CA LYS A 366 9.47 -41.57 7.90
C LYS A 366 10.81 -40.88 7.92
N TYR A 367 10.95 -39.90 8.82
CA TYR A 367 12.24 -39.31 9.17
C TYR A 367 12.44 -39.35 10.69
N GLN A 368 13.69 -39.23 11.10
CA GLN A 368 14.08 -39.31 12.51
C GLN A 368 14.95 -38.13 12.88
N LEU A 369 14.71 -37.58 14.07
CA LEU A 369 15.54 -36.55 14.68
C LEU A 369 16.11 -37.07 15.99
N ARG A 370 17.32 -36.63 16.33
CA ARG A 370 17.92 -36.89 17.63
C ARG A 370 17.34 -35.93 18.66
N LEU A 371 16.92 -36.45 19.82
CA LEU A 371 16.45 -35.62 20.92
C LEU A 371 17.57 -34.71 21.45
N SER A 372 18.82 -35.18 21.40
CA SER A 372 19.98 -34.34 21.72
C SER A 372 20.12 -33.13 20.79
N ASP A 373 19.85 -33.30 19.49
CA ASP A 373 19.88 -32.22 18.51
C ASP A 373 18.77 -31.20 18.75
N LEU A 374 17.56 -31.65 19.11
CA LEU A 374 16.45 -30.77 19.51
C LEU A 374 16.82 -29.93 20.73
N LYS A 375 17.29 -30.56 21.80
CA LYS A 375 17.73 -29.86 23.02
C LYS A 375 18.85 -28.86 22.74
N ASN A 376 19.76 -29.21 21.83
CA ASN A 376 20.84 -28.31 21.44
C ASN A 376 20.31 -27.12 20.63
N ALA A 377 19.34 -27.32 19.74
CA ALA A 377 18.70 -26.24 19.00
C ALA A 377 17.97 -25.25 19.94
N GLU A 378 17.17 -25.77 20.88
CA GLU A 378 16.47 -24.97 21.90
C GLU A 378 17.47 -24.20 22.78
N TYR A 379 18.52 -24.88 23.25
CA TYR A 379 19.56 -24.24 24.05
C TYR A 379 20.27 -23.13 23.27
N HIS A 380 20.65 -23.38 22.01
CA HIS A 380 21.31 -22.38 21.17
C HIS A 380 20.40 -21.18 20.95
N LYS A 381 19.13 -21.40 20.52
CA LYS A 381 18.13 -20.34 20.32
C LYS A 381 17.96 -19.48 21.57
N ASN A 382 17.79 -20.12 22.73
CA ASN A 382 17.53 -19.44 23.99
C ASN A 382 18.75 -18.71 24.59
N ASN A 383 19.98 -19.06 24.20
CA ASN A 383 21.21 -18.43 24.69
C ASN A 383 21.86 -17.49 23.66
N LEU A 384 21.23 -17.23 22.52
CA LEU A 384 21.75 -16.28 21.54
C LEU A 384 21.84 -14.88 22.15
N PRO A 385 23.01 -14.21 22.14
CA PRO A 385 23.20 -12.87 22.69
C PRO A 385 22.74 -11.79 21.70
N LEU A 386 21.59 -12.02 21.06
CA LEU A 386 20.99 -11.12 20.09
C LEU A 386 19.64 -10.63 20.63
N SER A 387 19.34 -9.36 20.35
CA SER A 387 18.06 -8.72 20.68
C SER A 387 17.31 -8.43 19.39
N GLN A 388 15.98 -8.55 19.39
CA GLN A 388 15.12 -8.36 18.21
C GLN A 388 14.89 -6.88 17.84
N ASN A 389 15.87 -6.02 18.14
CA ASN A 389 15.66 -4.57 18.15
C ASN A 389 15.86 -3.89 16.79
N ASN A 390 16.38 -4.58 15.78
CA ASN A 390 16.54 -4.06 14.42
C ASN A 390 16.55 -5.18 13.34
N ILE A 391 16.38 -4.78 12.09
CA ILE A 391 16.38 -5.65 10.89
C ILE A 391 17.65 -6.52 10.81
N ASP A 392 18.83 -5.90 10.98
CA ASP A 392 20.11 -6.62 10.96
C ASP A 392 20.20 -7.72 12.02
N SER A 393 19.52 -7.56 13.15
CA SER A 393 19.48 -8.57 14.21
C SER A 393 18.64 -9.76 13.80
N TYR A 394 17.52 -9.56 13.08
CA TYR A 394 16.71 -10.66 12.56
C TYR A 394 17.51 -11.53 11.59
N ASP A 395 18.19 -10.91 10.62
CA ASP A 395 19.02 -11.63 9.63
C ASP A 395 20.13 -12.45 10.31
N LYS A 396 20.78 -11.88 11.35
CA LYS A 396 21.77 -12.58 12.17
C LYS A 396 21.17 -13.73 12.98
N ILE A 397 19.95 -13.56 13.51
CA ILE A 397 19.22 -14.61 14.24
C ILE A 397 18.98 -15.78 13.31
N ILE A 398 18.28 -15.57 12.18
CA ILE A 398 17.94 -16.67 11.28
C ILE A 398 19.18 -17.32 10.66
N TYR A 399 20.23 -16.55 10.37
CA TYR A 399 21.53 -17.09 9.98
C TYR A 399 22.09 -18.03 11.05
N SER A 400 22.12 -17.59 12.31
CA SER A 400 22.68 -18.36 13.41
C SER A 400 21.89 -19.64 13.70
N LEU A 401 20.55 -19.57 13.66
CA LEU A 401 19.69 -20.74 13.84
C LEU A 401 19.93 -21.77 12.73
N LYS A 402 19.98 -21.32 11.47
CA LYS A 402 20.30 -22.18 10.33
C LYS A 402 21.69 -22.80 10.45
N GLU A 403 22.70 -22.03 10.82
CA GLU A 403 24.08 -22.52 10.93
C GLU A 403 24.23 -23.58 12.03
N ASN A 404 23.49 -23.43 13.14
CA ASN A 404 23.45 -24.42 14.20
C ASN A 404 22.76 -25.71 13.75
N ASP A 405 21.72 -25.62 12.91
CA ASP A 405 20.85 -26.76 12.59
C ASP A 405 21.18 -27.48 11.28
N LYS A 406 21.96 -26.87 10.38
CA LYS A 406 22.21 -27.37 9.01
C LYS A 406 22.63 -28.85 8.90
N ASN A 407 23.36 -29.36 9.90
CA ASN A 407 23.88 -30.72 9.94
C ASN A 407 23.03 -31.71 10.76
N LYS A 408 21.91 -31.25 11.35
CA LYS A 408 21.06 -32.03 12.26
C LYS A 408 19.80 -32.59 11.59
N LEU A 409 19.64 -32.35 10.30
CA LEU A 409 18.46 -32.74 9.52
C LEU A 409 18.66 -34.03 8.70
N ASN A 410 19.67 -34.84 9.03
CA ASN A 410 20.06 -36.02 8.24
C ASN A 410 18.91 -37.02 8.02
N GLY A 411 17.99 -37.16 8.98
CA GLY A 411 16.82 -38.01 8.83
C GLY A 411 15.90 -37.58 7.68
N VAL A 412 15.67 -36.27 7.53
CA VAL A 412 14.81 -35.74 6.45
C VAL A 412 15.54 -35.76 5.10
N TYR A 413 16.86 -35.51 5.09
CA TYR A 413 17.67 -35.62 3.87
C TYR A 413 17.64 -37.05 3.32
N LYS A 414 17.82 -38.07 4.17
CA LYS A 414 17.71 -39.48 3.77
C LYS A 414 16.33 -39.82 3.19
N LEU A 415 15.26 -39.27 3.77
CA LEU A 415 13.90 -39.44 3.26
C LEU A 415 13.77 -38.86 1.85
N PHE A 416 14.18 -37.61 1.65
CA PHE A 416 14.10 -36.94 0.35
C PHE A 416 15.02 -37.57 -0.70
N ASP A 417 16.22 -38.01 -0.33
CA ASP A 417 17.15 -38.72 -1.21
C ASP A 417 16.54 -40.04 -1.72
N SER A 418 15.90 -40.79 -0.83
CA SER A 418 15.21 -42.04 -1.17
C SER A 418 14.06 -41.80 -2.15
N ILE A 419 13.23 -40.78 -1.89
CA ILE A 419 12.13 -40.40 -2.77
C ILE A 419 12.67 -39.94 -4.13
N ASN A 420 13.69 -39.09 -4.14
CA ASN A 420 14.29 -38.57 -5.37
C ASN A 420 14.89 -39.70 -6.22
N LYS A 421 15.65 -40.61 -5.60
CA LYS A 421 16.29 -41.75 -6.28
C LYS A 421 15.27 -42.71 -6.89
N SER A 422 14.20 -43.02 -6.16
CA SER A 422 13.15 -43.93 -6.63
C SER A 422 12.30 -43.32 -7.75
N ASN A 423 12.01 -42.02 -7.67
CA ASN A 423 11.15 -41.32 -8.62
C ASN A 423 11.90 -40.62 -9.76
N LYS A 424 13.23 -40.53 -9.69
CA LYS A 424 14.10 -39.82 -10.64
C LYS A 424 13.62 -38.39 -10.90
N LEU A 425 13.38 -37.62 -9.83
CA LEU A 425 12.80 -36.29 -9.96
C LEU A 425 13.80 -35.32 -10.62
N SER A 426 13.29 -34.44 -11.48
CA SER A 426 14.07 -33.28 -11.96
C SER A 426 14.32 -32.30 -10.82
N LYS A 427 15.25 -31.34 -10.99
CA LYS A 427 15.50 -30.30 -9.97
C LYS A 427 14.23 -29.54 -9.56
N VAL A 428 13.39 -29.18 -10.54
CA VAL A 428 12.12 -28.50 -10.27
C VAL A 428 11.17 -29.42 -9.52
N LYS A 429 11.01 -30.67 -9.97
CA LYS A 429 10.10 -31.64 -9.33
C LYS A 429 10.54 -32.03 -7.91
N PHE A 430 11.84 -32.11 -7.68
CA PHE A 430 12.40 -32.31 -6.35
C PHE A 430 12.06 -31.12 -5.44
N ALA A 431 12.24 -29.89 -5.92
CA ALA A 431 11.87 -28.70 -5.15
C ALA A 431 10.36 -28.66 -4.85
N GLU A 432 9.50 -28.98 -5.83
CA GLU A 432 8.04 -29.06 -5.63
C GLU A 432 7.68 -30.12 -4.57
N MET A 433 8.32 -31.29 -4.60
CA MET A 433 8.11 -32.36 -3.61
C MET A 433 8.50 -31.91 -2.20
N VAL A 434 9.62 -31.19 -2.06
CA VAL A 434 10.09 -30.68 -0.76
C VAL A 434 9.22 -29.53 -0.23
N VAL A 435 8.84 -28.56 -1.07
CA VAL A 435 8.00 -27.44 -0.60
C VAL A 435 6.59 -27.92 -0.26
N SER A 436 6.00 -28.80 -1.08
CA SER A 436 4.69 -29.39 -0.78
C SER A 436 4.71 -30.22 0.52
N PHE A 437 5.80 -30.91 0.84
CA PHE A 437 5.97 -31.61 2.14
C PHE A 437 5.82 -30.66 3.34
N ILE A 438 6.37 -29.44 3.23
CA ILE A 438 6.32 -28.42 4.29
C ILE A 438 4.98 -27.67 4.29
N GLN A 439 4.43 -27.34 3.11
CA GLN A 439 3.11 -26.71 2.99
C GLN A 439 1.98 -27.59 3.54
N ASP A 440 2.14 -28.91 3.48
CA ASP A 440 1.19 -29.89 4.03
C ASP A 440 1.18 -29.91 5.58
N ILE A 441 2.21 -29.38 6.24
CA ILE A 441 2.20 -29.22 7.70
C ILE A 441 1.19 -28.11 8.04
N PRO A 442 0.26 -28.31 9.01
CA PRO A 442 -0.67 -27.26 9.43
C PRO A 442 0.04 -26.01 9.96
N TYR A 443 -0.54 -24.84 9.68
CA TYR A 443 0.02 -23.56 10.18
C TYR A 443 -0.13 -23.45 11.68
N ALA A 444 0.94 -23.04 12.35
CA ALA A 444 0.92 -22.70 13.77
C ALA A 444 1.66 -21.38 13.97
N LEU A 445 1.02 -20.42 14.63
CA LEU A 445 1.62 -19.13 14.92
C LEU A 445 2.68 -19.30 16.01
N ILE A 446 3.89 -18.81 15.77
CA ILE A 446 5.00 -18.92 16.72
C ILE A 446 5.20 -17.57 17.39
N LEU A 447 5.23 -17.56 18.72
CA LEU A 447 5.14 -16.33 19.48
C LEU A 447 6.15 -16.28 20.63
N ASP A 448 6.75 -15.11 20.81
CA ASP A 448 7.74 -14.85 21.87
C ASP A 448 7.13 -14.88 23.28
N LYS A 449 5.86 -14.52 23.41
CA LYS A 449 5.06 -14.67 24.64
C LYS A 449 4.08 -15.85 24.51
N GLY A 450 3.26 -16.07 25.53
CA GLY A 450 2.25 -17.13 25.52
C GLY A 450 1.18 -16.96 24.44
N CYS A 451 0.46 -18.03 24.14
CA CYS A 451 -0.65 -18.08 23.18
C CYS A 451 -1.93 -17.45 23.73
N ASP A 452 -1.87 -16.19 24.16
CA ASP A 452 -3.00 -15.42 24.67
C ASP A 452 -3.12 -14.11 23.90
N ALA A 453 -4.27 -13.90 23.25
CA ALA A 453 -4.58 -12.70 22.47
C ALA A 453 -4.43 -11.41 23.29
N SER A 454 -4.61 -11.45 24.61
CA SER A 454 -4.46 -10.28 25.48
C SER A 454 -3.02 -9.75 25.56
N LEU A 455 -2.02 -10.59 25.25
CA LEU A 455 -0.59 -10.26 25.32
C LEU A 455 -0.07 -9.48 24.10
N TYR A 456 -0.92 -9.34 23.08
CA TYR A 456 -0.59 -8.76 21.77
C TYR A 456 -1.50 -7.60 21.44
N ASN A 457 -0.92 -6.59 20.80
CA ASN A 457 -1.62 -5.40 20.34
C ASN A 457 -1.89 -5.43 18.83
N ASP A 458 -1.23 -6.31 18.07
CA ASP A 458 -1.43 -6.38 16.63
C ASP A 458 -2.72 -7.15 16.28
N THR A 459 -3.47 -6.60 15.33
CA THR A 459 -4.79 -7.10 14.95
C THR A 459 -4.73 -8.54 14.42
N PHE A 460 -3.69 -8.88 13.65
CA PHE A 460 -3.55 -10.21 13.05
C PHE A 460 -3.40 -11.30 14.12
N THR A 461 -2.41 -11.16 15.02
CA THR A 461 -2.14 -12.16 16.07
C THR A 461 -3.35 -12.30 17.00
N ARG A 462 -3.97 -11.19 17.39
CA ARG A 462 -5.18 -11.22 18.22
C ARG A 462 -6.32 -11.97 17.53
N GLN A 463 -6.64 -11.61 16.28
CA GLN A 463 -7.73 -12.26 15.53
C GLN A 463 -7.45 -13.73 15.28
N TYR A 464 -6.22 -14.10 14.95
CA TYR A 464 -5.82 -15.48 14.77
C TYR A 464 -6.00 -16.28 16.07
N LEU A 465 -5.51 -15.78 17.22
CA LEU A 465 -5.62 -16.47 18.50
C LEU A 465 -7.06 -16.56 19.06
N LEU A 466 -7.98 -15.74 18.56
CA LEU A 466 -9.40 -15.82 18.91
C LEU A 466 -10.16 -16.93 18.15
N ASP A 467 -9.58 -17.49 17.09
CA ASP A 467 -10.15 -18.64 16.40
C ASP A 467 -9.97 -19.90 17.28
N PRO A 468 -11.05 -20.65 17.60
CA PRO A 468 -10.96 -21.85 18.43
C PRO A 468 -10.12 -22.98 17.81
N ASN A 469 -9.89 -22.95 16.49
CA ASN A 469 -9.05 -23.92 15.78
C ASN A 469 -7.61 -23.43 15.57
N ALA A 470 -7.25 -22.26 16.10
CA ALA A 470 -5.92 -21.71 15.96
C ALA A 470 -4.87 -22.59 16.64
N SER A 471 -3.85 -22.99 15.87
CA SER A 471 -2.66 -23.63 16.43
C SER A 471 -1.60 -22.58 16.76
N CYS A 472 -1.01 -22.66 17.95
CA CYS A 472 0.02 -21.74 18.41
C CYS A 472 1.13 -22.47 19.20
N ASP A 473 2.33 -21.90 19.13
CA ASP A 473 3.48 -22.23 19.96
C ASP A 473 4.01 -20.97 20.64
N GLY A 474 3.73 -20.84 21.93
CA GLY A 474 4.06 -19.65 22.72
C GLY A 474 5.34 -19.83 23.52
N ASN A 475 5.89 -18.72 24.01
CA ASN A 475 7.15 -18.64 24.75
C ASN A 475 8.35 -19.13 23.94
N GLN A 476 8.29 -18.95 22.63
CA GLN A 476 9.36 -19.29 21.71
C GLN A 476 10.21 -18.07 21.47
N ARG A 477 11.43 -18.04 22.03
CA ARG A 477 12.33 -16.88 21.91
C ARG A 477 12.46 -16.43 20.45
N PHE A 478 12.30 -15.14 20.22
CA PHE A 478 12.27 -14.49 18.90
C PHE A 478 11.02 -14.79 18.06
N GLY A 479 10.00 -15.46 18.60
CA GLY A 479 8.80 -15.82 17.84
C GLY A 479 9.09 -16.71 16.64
N ILE A 480 10.09 -17.59 16.71
CA ILE A 480 10.46 -18.51 15.64
C ILE A 480 10.87 -19.87 16.19
N ASN A 481 10.53 -20.94 15.47
CA ASN A 481 11.07 -22.27 15.71
C ASN A 481 12.24 -22.55 14.75
N THR A 482 13.32 -23.12 15.26
CA THR A 482 14.46 -23.51 14.43
C THR A 482 14.09 -24.63 13.45
N PRO A 483 14.91 -24.91 12.40
CA PRO A 483 14.66 -26.05 11.52
C PRO A 483 14.46 -27.39 12.24
N VAL A 484 15.24 -27.68 13.28
CA VAL A 484 15.10 -28.90 14.08
C VAL A 484 13.84 -28.87 14.94
N GLU A 485 13.57 -27.75 15.64
CA GLU A 485 12.38 -27.59 16.47
C GLU A 485 11.11 -27.75 15.65
N PHE A 486 11.03 -27.12 14.47
CA PHE A 486 9.87 -27.21 13.60
C PHE A 486 9.65 -28.64 13.08
N LEU A 487 10.69 -29.35 12.64
CA LEU A 487 10.54 -30.75 12.23
C LEU A 487 10.20 -31.69 13.39
N ALA A 488 10.54 -31.33 14.63
CA ALA A 488 10.19 -32.09 15.82
C ALA A 488 8.75 -31.83 16.26
N SER A 489 8.32 -30.57 16.34
CA SER A 489 7.01 -30.17 16.87
C SER A 489 5.90 -30.13 15.82
N LEU A 490 6.26 -29.99 14.54
CA LEU A 490 5.37 -29.68 13.43
C LEU A 490 4.59 -28.38 13.61
N LYS A 491 5.07 -27.48 14.48
CA LYS A 491 4.54 -26.13 14.66
C LYS A 491 5.48 -25.12 14.01
N GLY A 492 4.99 -24.48 12.95
CA GLY A 492 5.76 -23.48 12.22
C GLY A 492 4.88 -22.49 11.48
N ASP A 493 5.27 -21.22 11.60
CA ASP A 493 4.75 -20.08 10.89
C ASP A 493 5.54 -19.80 9.60
N CYS A 494 5.34 -18.63 8.99
CA CYS A 494 6.02 -18.24 7.75
C CYS A 494 7.55 -18.23 7.90
N ASP A 495 8.06 -17.74 9.03
CA ASP A 495 9.50 -17.64 9.30
C ASP A 495 10.11 -19.04 9.48
N SER A 496 9.51 -19.85 10.35
CA SER A 496 10.00 -21.20 10.68
C SER A 496 10.01 -22.12 9.44
N ARG A 497 8.96 -22.04 8.61
CA ARG A 497 8.84 -22.83 7.37
C ARG A 497 9.87 -22.41 6.34
N THR A 498 9.99 -21.12 6.10
CA THR A 498 10.90 -20.58 5.09
C THR A 498 12.36 -20.82 5.50
N LEU A 499 12.69 -20.70 6.79
CA LEU A 499 14.02 -21.01 7.32
C LEU A 499 14.38 -22.49 7.16
N LEU A 500 13.45 -23.41 7.43
CA LEU A 500 13.65 -24.84 7.22
C LEU A 500 13.86 -25.16 5.72
N LEU A 501 13.02 -24.61 4.84
CA LEU A 501 13.15 -24.80 3.40
C LEU A 501 14.48 -24.27 2.88
N TYR A 502 14.89 -23.07 3.31
CA TYR A 502 16.18 -22.51 2.99
C TYR A 502 17.33 -23.43 3.44
N THR A 503 17.25 -23.96 4.67
CA THR A 503 18.26 -24.89 5.21
C THR A 503 18.36 -26.17 4.38
N ILE A 504 17.22 -26.77 4.00
CA ILE A 504 17.18 -27.97 3.16
C ILE A 504 17.73 -27.68 1.75
N PHE A 505 17.28 -26.61 1.11
CA PHE A 505 17.69 -26.31 -0.26
C PHE A 505 19.17 -25.89 -0.36
N ALA A 506 19.70 -25.20 0.64
CA ALA A 506 21.12 -24.92 0.75
C ALA A 506 21.95 -26.21 0.85
N HIS A 507 21.49 -27.22 1.60
CA HIS A 507 22.14 -28.53 1.68
C HIS A 507 22.23 -29.21 0.30
N TYR A 508 21.16 -29.11 -0.51
CA TYR A 508 21.12 -29.64 -1.88
C TYR A 508 21.74 -28.71 -2.94
N ASN A 509 22.45 -27.65 -2.52
CA ASN A 509 23.14 -26.70 -3.39
C ASN A 509 22.24 -25.97 -4.41
N TYR A 510 20.96 -25.78 -4.07
CA TYR A 510 20.08 -24.86 -4.79
C TYR A 510 20.52 -23.42 -4.52
N ASP A 511 20.33 -22.54 -5.50
CA ASP A 511 20.45 -21.09 -5.29
C ASP A 511 19.11 -20.57 -4.77
N VAL A 512 19.09 -20.25 -3.48
CA VAL A 512 17.88 -20.00 -2.69
C VAL A 512 18.09 -18.79 -1.78
N ALA A 513 17.01 -18.09 -1.48
CA ALA A 513 16.97 -16.94 -0.61
C ALA A 513 15.76 -17.01 0.33
N VAL A 514 15.90 -16.42 1.51
CA VAL A 514 14.78 -16.06 2.38
C VAL A 514 14.39 -14.63 2.03
N LEU A 515 13.16 -14.44 1.57
CA LEU A 515 12.60 -13.13 1.29
C LEU A 515 11.70 -12.74 2.46
N SER A 516 12.04 -11.63 3.11
CA SER A 516 11.29 -11.11 4.26
C SER A 516 10.65 -9.79 3.91
N SER A 517 9.50 -9.51 4.52
CA SER A 517 8.83 -8.22 4.44
C SER A 517 8.35 -7.80 5.81
N GLU A 518 8.94 -6.72 6.32
CA GLU A 518 8.51 -6.08 7.55
C GLU A 518 7.12 -5.42 7.38
N PHE A 519 6.86 -4.87 6.18
CA PHE A 519 5.57 -4.28 5.80
C PHE A 519 4.44 -5.31 5.84
N TYR A 520 4.65 -6.48 5.22
CA TYR A 520 3.66 -7.57 5.23
C TYR A 520 3.70 -8.40 6.51
N GLY A 521 4.76 -8.27 7.31
CA GLY A 521 5.01 -9.13 8.46
C GLY A 521 5.09 -10.60 8.07
N HIS A 522 5.72 -10.90 6.93
CA HIS A 522 5.67 -12.21 6.28
C HIS A 522 7.03 -12.62 5.71
N SER A 523 7.25 -13.93 5.59
CA SER A 523 8.48 -14.52 5.04
C SER A 523 8.17 -15.64 4.07
N ILE A 524 8.81 -15.60 2.90
CA ILE A 524 8.61 -16.56 1.81
C ILE A 524 9.94 -17.01 1.22
N LEU A 525 9.91 -18.13 0.52
CA LEU A 525 11.09 -18.66 -0.15
C LEU A 525 11.28 -17.97 -1.51
N GLY A 526 12.51 -17.58 -1.83
CA GLY A 526 12.92 -17.24 -3.19
C GLY A 526 13.84 -18.31 -3.75
N ILE A 527 13.56 -18.86 -4.94
CA ILE A 527 14.41 -19.91 -5.52
C ILE A 527 14.77 -19.61 -6.97
N ASN A 528 16.06 -19.71 -7.31
CA ASN A 528 16.55 -19.49 -8.67
C ASN A 528 16.46 -20.79 -9.48
N LEU A 529 15.29 -21.02 -10.06
CA LEU A 529 14.98 -22.14 -10.94
C LEU A 529 14.27 -21.62 -12.20
N PRO A 530 14.33 -22.36 -13.32
CA PRO A 530 13.69 -21.97 -14.58
C PRO A 530 12.17 -22.19 -14.52
N ILE A 531 11.50 -21.46 -13.61
CA ILE A 531 10.06 -21.52 -13.35
C ILE A 531 9.45 -20.17 -13.73
N ASN A 532 8.25 -20.20 -14.33
CA ASN A 532 7.52 -18.99 -14.68
C ASN A 532 6.72 -18.46 -13.49
N GLY A 533 6.48 -17.14 -13.45
CA GLY A 533 5.70 -16.48 -12.42
C GLY A 533 6.46 -15.36 -11.72
N THR A 534 5.86 -14.83 -10.65
CA THR A 534 6.39 -13.71 -9.86
C THR A 534 7.75 -14.07 -9.28
N ALA A 535 8.72 -13.19 -9.49
CA ALA A 535 10.09 -13.39 -9.04
C ALA A 535 10.68 -12.09 -8.52
N TYR A 536 11.51 -12.21 -7.51
CA TYR A 536 12.34 -11.15 -6.97
C TYR A 536 13.67 -11.16 -7.72
N ASN A 537 13.95 -10.08 -8.46
CA ASN A 537 15.21 -9.94 -9.19
C ASN A 537 16.25 -9.32 -8.25
N TYR A 538 17.39 -9.98 -8.12
CA TYR A 538 18.49 -9.47 -7.31
C TYR A 538 19.82 -9.75 -8.01
N ASN A 539 20.50 -8.67 -8.42
CA ASN A 539 21.63 -8.70 -9.35
C ASN A 539 21.24 -9.42 -10.66
N GLU A 540 22.02 -10.42 -11.08
CA GLU A 540 21.77 -11.22 -12.29
C GLU A 540 20.86 -12.43 -12.03
N ASN A 541 20.44 -12.65 -10.78
CA ASN A 541 19.64 -13.82 -10.39
C ASN A 541 18.15 -13.49 -10.29
N ARG A 542 17.32 -14.41 -10.78
CA ARG A 542 15.86 -14.36 -10.71
C ARG A 542 15.35 -15.36 -9.68
N TYR A 543 14.95 -14.89 -8.50
CA TYR A 543 14.42 -15.73 -7.44
C TYR A 543 12.89 -15.82 -7.56
N VAL A 544 12.38 -16.94 -8.06
CA VAL A 544 10.93 -17.18 -8.11
C VAL A 544 10.39 -17.24 -6.69
N MET A 545 9.42 -16.39 -6.38
CA MET A 545 8.83 -16.26 -5.06
C MET A 545 7.88 -17.42 -4.81
N TRP A 546 7.93 -18.00 -3.61
CA TRP A 546 7.18 -19.21 -3.30
C TRP A 546 6.59 -19.11 -1.90
N GLU A 547 5.27 -18.94 -1.86
CA GLU A 547 4.48 -18.90 -0.64
C GLU A 547 4.50 -20.26 0.07
N THR A 548 4.90 -20.29 1.34
CA THR A 548 5.13 -21.54 2.10
C THR A 548 4.03 -21.81 3.13
N THR A 549 3.16 -20.84 3.40
CA THR A 549 2.08 -20.95 4.39
C THR A 549 0.78 -21.49 3.81
N THR A 550 0.54 -21.27 2.51
CA THR A 550 -0.69 -21.71 1.84
C THR A 550 -0.49 -23.12 1.24
N PRO A 551 -1.32 -24.11 1.63
CA PRO A 551 -1.27 -25.43 1.05
C PRO A 551 -1.43 -25.40 -0.47
N ASN A 552 -0.67 -26.24 -1.18
CA ASN A 552 -0.75 -26.40 -2.64
C ASN A 552 -0.49 -25.10 -3.44
N CYS A 553 0.18 -24.09 -2.84
CA CYS A 553 0.54 -22.87 -3.55
C CYS A 553 1.80 -23.11 -4.41
N LYS A 554 1.64 -23.00 -5.73
CA LYS A 554 2.71 -23.23 -6.71
C LYS A 554 3.73 -22.07 -6.71
N PRO A 555 5.00 -22.35 -7.07
CA PRO A 555 6.02 -21.31 -7.21
C PRO A 555 5.58 -20.24 -8.21
N GLY A 556 5.90 -18.98 -7.89
CA GLY A 556 5.60 -17.82 -8.72
C GLY A 556 4.14 -17.32 -8.62
N ILE A 557 3.29 -17.96 -7.81
CA ILE A 557 1.93 -17.48 -7.52
C ILE A 557 1.96 -16.73 -6.19
N ILE A 558 1.75 -15.41 -6.25
CA ILE A 558 1.75 -14.52 -5.09
C ILE A 558 0.46 -13.70 -5.09
N SER A 559 -0.18 -13.58 -3.92
CA SER A 559 -1.41 -12.80 -3.76
C SER A 559 -1.17 -11.31 -4.02
N ASN A 560 -2.13 -10.63 -4.65
CA ASN A 560 -2.07 -9.19 -4.92
C ASN A 560 -1.85 -8.33 -3.66
N LYS A 561 -2.21 -8.85 -2.47
CA LYS A 561 -1.98 -8.13 -1.20
C LYS A 561 -0.51 -8.05 -0.83
N ILE A 562 0.31 -9.01 -1.27
CA ILE A 562 1.73 -9.13 -0.93
C ILE A 562 2.63 -9.11 -2.18
N SER A 563 2.10 -8.67 -3.33
CA SER A 563 2.78 -8.75 -4.63
C SER A 563 3.66 -7.54 -4.94
N ASN A 564 3.63 -6.47 -4.14
CA ASN A 564 4.52 -5.33 -4.37
C ASN A 564 5.95 -5.70 -3.96
N LEU A 565 6.80 -5.91 -4.96
CA LEU A 565 8.19 -6.38 -4.78
C LEU A 565 9.07 -5.41 -4.01
N ASN A 566 8.73 -4.11 -4.00
CA ASN A 566 9.49 -3.09 -3.28
C ASN A 566 9.42 -3.26 -1.75
N ASN A 567 8.40 -3.97 -1.26
CA ASN A 567 8.22 -4.24 0.16
C ASN A 567 8.96 -5.51 0.62
N TRP A 568 9.72 -6.17 -0.26
CA TRP A 568 10.45 -7.39 0.02
C TRP A 568 11.95 -7.13 -0.02
N ARG A 569 12.70 -7.84 0.84
CA ARG A 569 14.16 -7.85 0.83
C ARG A 569 14.69 -9.26 1.04
N ILE A 570 15.96 -9.46 0.70
CA ILE A 570 16.67 -10.70 1.00
C ILE A 570 17.20 -10.63 2.44
N SER A 571 16.80 -11.57 3.28
CA SER A 571 17.35 -11.73 4.65
C SER A 571 18.44 -12.80 4.72
N LEU A 572 18.36 -13.83 3.88
CA LEU A 572 19.41 -14.84 3.71
C LEU A 572 19.52 -15.21 2.25
N LYS A 573 20.74 -15.51 1.79
CA LYS A 573 21.01 -16.00 0.44
C LYS A 573 22.12 -17.05 0.49
N SER A 574 21.96 -18.13 -0.28
CA SER A 574 22.88 -19.27 -0.24
C SER A 574 24.17 -19.08 -1.04
N LYS A 575 24.19 -18.16 -2.02
CA LYS A 575 25.29 -17.99 -2.99
C LYS A 575 25.58 -16.53 -3.26
#